data_AF-A0A7W0LYY3-F1
#
_entry.id   AF-A0A7W0LYY3-F1
#
_cell.length_a   1.000
_cell.length_b   1.000
_cell.length_c   1.000
_cell.angle_alpha   90.00
_cell.angle_beta   90.00
_cell.angle_gamma   90.00
#
_symmetry.space_group_name_H-M   'P 1'
#
loop_
_entity.id
_entity.type
_entity.pdbx_description
1 polymer ?
#
loop_
_entity_poly.entity_id
_entity_poly.type
_entity_poly.pdbx_seq_one_letter_code
_entity_poly.pdbx_strand_id
1 'polypeptide(L)'
;MSPDERKLRASDLVPGFEAENDVERRVAEDAVLLEGLAWGRPRRGHPEGAVGAHVSDLLRTIDAWGETGRRRRELRLISLVHDAMKCKVQHWLPRTGENHHAMRARRFAEAYTDDERLLATIELHDRPYGIWRVSRGRGGDPRDRLAAMSERIPDPELFLRFVELDGSTEGKDPEPVEWVRSELAQRTGEG
;
A
#
# COMPACT_ATOMS: atom_id res chain seq x y z
N MET A 1 -10.37 -15.47 -37.52
CA MET A 1 -10.48 -15.07 -36.10
C MET A 1 -9.49 -15.92 -35.34
N SER A 2 -8.49 -15.28 -34.72
CA SER A 2 -7.43 -15.97 -33.97
C SER A 2 -8.01 -16.57 -32.68
N PRO A 3 -7.51 -17.74 -32.21
CA PRO A 3 -7.96 -18.32 -30.95
C PRO A 3 -7.41 -17.50 -29.78
N ASP A 4 -8.32 -17.07 -28.90
CA ASP A 4 -8.10 -16.91 -27.46
C ASP A 4 -6.90 -16.02 -27.03
N GLU A 5 -6.99 -14.71 -27.26
CA GLU A 5 -6.32 -13.76 -26.38
C GLU A 5 -7.03 -13.79 -25.02
N ARG A 6 -6.64 -14.72 -24.16
CA ARG A 6 -7.10 -14.74 -22.77
C ARG A 6 -6.69 -13.41 -22.13
N LYS A 7 -7.62 -12.48 -22.02
CA LYS A 7 -7.40 -11.22 -21.31
C LYS A 7 -6.95 -11.56 -19.89
N LEU A 8 -5.78 -11.05 -19.51
CA LEU A 8 -5.24 -11.19 -18.17
C LEU A 8 -6.27 -10.68 -17.16
N ARG A 9 -6.53 -11.43 -16.10
CA ARG A 9 -7.51 -11.07 -15.06
C ARG A 9 -6.79 -10.86 -13.74
N ALA A 10 -7.32 -10.00 -12.88
CA ALA A 10 -6.77 -9.81 -11.54
C ALA A 10 -6.75 -11.12 -10.74
N SER A 11 -7.74 -12.00 -10.90
CA SER A 11 -7.79 -13.34 -10.29
C SER A 11 -6.65 -14.27 -10.74
N ASP A 12 -6.04 -14.02 -11.91
CA ASP A 12 -4.89 -14.78 -12.39
C ASP A 12 -3.58 -14.28 -11.75
N LEU A 13 -3.56 -13.03 -11.27
CA LEU A 13 -2.39 -12.35 -10.72
C LEU A 13 -2.38 -12.30 -9.19
N VAL A 14 -3.57 -12.32 -8.59
CA VAL A 14 -3.81 -12.25 -7.15
C VAL A 14 -4.55 -13.53 -6.75
N PRO A 15 -3.84 -14.56 -6.27
CA PRO A 15 -4.48 -15.80 -5.85
C PRO A 15 -5.63 -15.57 -4.86
N GLY A 16 -6.77 -16.22 -5.10
CA GLY A 16 -7.94 -16.11 -4.22
C GLY A 16 -8.67 -14.76 -4.29
N PHE A 17 -8.31 -13.86 -5.21
CA PHE A 17 -9.01 -12.60 -5.35
C PHE A 17 -10.38 -12.78 -6.04
N GLU A 18 -11.41 -12.37 -5.32
CA GLU A 18 -12.74 -12.08 -5.84
C GLU A 18 -13.12 -10.65 -5.43
N ALA A 19 -13.65 -9.87 -6.37
CA ALA A 19 -14.07 -8.50 -6.10
C ALA A 19 -15.33 -8.49 -5.22
N GLU A 20 -15.27 -7.78 -4.09
CA GLU A 20 -16.40 -7.72 -3.13
C GLU A 20 -17.37 -6.57 -3.42
N ASN A 21 -17.00 -5.64 -4.30
CA ASN A 21 -17.80 -4.48 -4.64
C ASN A 21 -17.46 -3.94 -6.04
N ASP A 22 -18.24 -2.96 -6.48
CA ASP A 22 -18.12 -2.35 -7.81
C ASP A 22 -16.82 -1.57 -8.02
N VAL A 23 -16.25 -0.99 -6.97
CA VAL A 23 -14.97 -0.27 -7.07
C VAL A 23 -13.85 -1.28 -7.29
N GLU A 24 -13.78 -2.34 -6.49
CA GLU A 24 -12.81 -3.42 -6.67
C GLU A 24 -12.90 -4.04 -8.07
N ARG A 25 -14.12 -4.29 -8.58
CA ARG A 25 -14.30 -4.82 -9.94
C ARG A 25 -13.75 -3.87 -11.00
N ARG A 26 -14.09 -2.58 -10.94
CA ARG A 26 -13.60 -1.59 -11.92
C ARG A 26 -12.08 -1.44 -11.88
N VAL A 27 -11.51 -1.37 -10.67
CA VAL A 27 -10.06 -1.29 -10.47
C VAL A 27 -9.36 -2.54 -11.02
N ALA A 28 -9.90 -3.73 -10.73
CA ALA A 28 -9.36 -5.01 -11.18
C ALA A 28 -9.44 -5.26 -12.70
N GLU A 29 -10.23 -4.46 -13.43
CA GLU A 29 -10.33 -4.50 -14.89
C GLU A 29 -9.39 -3.51 -15.59
N ASP A 30 -8.75 -2.61 -14.82
CA ASP A 30 -7.84 -1.60 -15.38
C ASP A 30 -6.50 -2.22 -15.80
N ALA A 31 -6.13 -2.01 -17.06
CA ALA A 31 -4.90 -2.53 -17.64
C ALA A 31 -3.63 -2.05 -16.90
N VAL A 32 -3.63 -0.82 -16.38
CA VAL A 32 -2.50 -0.27 -15.61
C VAL A 32 -2.34 -1.01 -14.30
N LEU A 33 -3.44 -1.33 -13.62
CA LEU A 33 -3.39 -2.14 -12.41
C LEU A 33 -2.89 -3.55 -12.73
N LEU A 34 -3.43 -4.19 -13.76
CA LEU A 34 -3.06 -5.55 -14.14
C LEU A 34 -1.57 -5.67 -14.49
N GLU A 35 -1.01 -4.69 -15.20
CA GLU A 35 0.44 -4.61 -15.44
C GLU A 35 1.23 -4.49 -14.12
N GLY A 36 0.75 -3.65 -13.21
CA GLY A 36 1.34 -3.47 -11.89
C GLY A 36 1.33 -4.73 -11.03
N LEU A 37 0.19 -5.43 -10.96
CA LEU A 37 0.03 -6.67 -10.22
C LEU A 37 0.93 -7.79 -10.77
N ALA A 38 1.14 -7.81 -12.09
CA ALA A 38 2.06 -8.76 -12.74
C ALA A 38 3.54 -8.41 -12.54
N TRP A 39 3.86 -7.23 -12.02
CA TRP A 39 5.24 -6.76 -11.88
C TRP A 39 5.92 -7.35 -10.64
N GLY A 40 7.16 -7.81 -10.82
CA GLY A 40 8.02 -8.28 -9.75
C GLY A 40 8.53 -9.70 -9.97
N ARG A 41 9.58 -10.05 -9.24
CA ARG A 41 10.15 -11.40 -9.14
C ARG A 41 10.63 -11.61 -7.70
N PRO A 42 10.59 -12.86 -7.18
CA PRO A 42 11.04 -13.15 -5.82
C PRO A 42 12.46 -12.60 -5.55
N ARG A 43 12.63 -11.89 -4.43
CA ARG A 43 13.91 -11.30 -4.01
C ARG A 43 14.00 -11.16 -2.50
N ARG A 44 15.22 -11.00 -1.96
CA ARG A 44 15.45 -10.82 -0.52
C ARG A 44 14.64 -9.62 0.01
N GLY A 45 13.82 -9.86 1.04
CA GLY A 45 12.91 -8.87 1.65
C GLY A 45 11.53 -8.74 0.97
N HIS A 46 11.31 -9.42 -0.16
CA HIS A 46 10.03 -9.54 -0.86
C HIS A 46 9.93 -10.95 -1.47
N PRO A 47 9.79 -12.00 -0.63
CA PRO A 47 9.73 -13.38 -1.09
C PRO A 47 8.49 -13.66 -1.96
N GLU A 48 7.40 -12.90 -1.79
CA GLU A 48 6.17 -13.01 -2.58
C GLU A 48 6.38 -12.83 -4.09
N GLY A 49 7.41 -12.07 -4.46
CA GLY A 49 7.83 -11.88 -5.83
C GLY A 49 7.05 -10.83 -6.62
N ALA A 50 5.86 -11.17 -7.09
CA ALA A 50 5.00 -10.24 -7.84
C ALA A 50 4.12 -9.41 -6.89
N VAL A 51 3.77 -8.18 -7.29
CA VAL A 51 2.87 -7.33 -6.48
C VAL A 51 1.53 -8.03 -6.26
N GLY A 52 1.01 -8.78 -7.23
CA GLY A 52 -0.24 -9.52 -7.05
C GLY A 52 -0.17 -10.60 -5.97
N ALA A 53 0.98 -11.26 -5.80
CA ALA A 53 1.19 -12.20 -4.69
C ALA A 53 1.23 -11.47 -3.34
N HIS A 54 1.90 -10.30 -3.27
CA HIS A 54 1.85 -9.43 -2.09
C HIS A 54 0.40 -9.10 -1.70
N VAL A 55 -0.39 -8.62 -2.68
CA VAL A 55 -1.80 -8.29 -2.46
C VAL A 55 -2.58 -9.49 -1.96
N SER A 56 -2.36 -10.68 -2.52
CA SER A 56 -3.00 -11.92 -2.05
C SER A 56 -2.73 -12.20 -0.57
N ASP A 57 -1.50 -11.98 -0.11
CA ASP A 57 -1.17 -12.13 1.31
C ASP A 57 -1.87 -11.08 2.17
N LEU A 58 -1.93 -9.82 1.73
CA LEU A 58 -2.66 -8.77 2.45
C LEU A 58 -4.15 -9.11 2.56
N LEU A 59 -4.79 -9.56 1.48
CA LEU A 59 -6.21 -9.93 1.50
C LEU A 59 -6.48 -11.09 2.48
N ARG A 60 -5.61 -12.10 2.50
CA ARG A 60 -5.69 -13.20 3.47
C ARG A 60 -5.47 -12.72 4.91
N THR A 61 -4.61 -11.75 5.13
CA THR A 61 -4.41 -11.16 6.46
C THR A 61 -5.63 -10.36 6.90
N ILE A 62 -6.26 -9.59 6.00
CA ILE A 62 -7.54 -8.89 6.28
C ILE A 62 -8.61 -9.90 6.73
N ASP A 63 -8.69 -11.07 6.06
CA ASP A 63 -9.58 -12.17 6.47
C ASP A 63 -9.22 -12.73 7.84
N ALA A 64 -7.95 -13.01 8.09
CA ALA A 64 -7.48 -13.56 9.35
C ALA A 64 -7.71 -12.61 10.55
N TRP A 65 -7.65 -11.29 10.31
CA TRP A 65 -8.00 -10.28 11.29
C TRP A 65 -9.51 -10.15 11.55
N GLY A 66 -10.35 -10.75 10.71
CA GLY A 66 -11.80 -10.63 10.82
C GLY A 66 -12.31 -9.23 10.49
N GLU A 67 -11.58 -8.47 9.67
CA GLU A 67 -12.03 -7.15 9.22
C GLU A 67 -13.31 -7.29 8.40
N THR A 68 -14.32 -6.47 8.73
CA THR A 68 -15.63 -6.49 8.05
C THR A 68 -16.11 -5.08 7.70
N GLY A 69 -17.21 -5.00 6.94
CA GLY A 69 -17.91 -3.74 6.66
C GLY A 69 -17.04 -2.71 5.94
N ARG A 70 -17.04 -1.47 6.45
CA ARG A 70 -16.34 -0.35 5.81
C ARG A 70 -14.82 -0.53 5.81
N ARG A 71 -14.23 -0.85 6.97
CA ARG A 71 -12.77 -0.96 7.11
C ARG A 71 -12.19 -2.02 6.18
N ARG A 72 -12.88 -3.17 6.04
CA ARG A 72 -12.53 -4.21 5.07
C ARG A 72 -12.45 -3.66 3.65
N ARG A 73 -13.50 -2.99 3.16
CA ARG A 73 -13.53 -2.42 1.80
C ARG A 73 -12.41 -1.40 1.58
N GLU A 74 -12.17 -0.55 2.57
CA GLU A 74 -11.10 0.45 2.52
C GLU A 74 -9.72 -0.21 2.42
N LEU A 75 -9.40 -1.15 3.32
CA LEU A 75 -8.12 -1.87 3.33
C LEU A 75 -7.90 -2.65 2.03
N ARG A 76 -8.92 -3.35 1.52
CA ARG A 76 -8.84 -4.12 0.27
C ARG A 76 -8.52 -3.23 -0.93
N LEU A 77 -9.17 -2.07 -1.05
CA LEU A 77 -8.89 -1.12 -2.13
C LEU A 77 -7.46 -0.56 -2.03
N ILE A 78 -7.02 -0.16 -0.84
CA ILE A 78 -5.66 0.34 -0.62
C ILE A 78 -4.64 -0.77 -0.97
N SER A 79 -4.87 -2.01 -0.51
CA SER A 79 -4.01 -3.16 -0.79
C SER A 79 -3.85 -3.39 -2.30
N LEU A 80 -4.93 -3.38 -3.09
CA LEU A 80 -4.85 -3.56 -4.54
C LEU A 80 -3.94 -2.53 -5.22
N VAL A 81 -3.94 -1.29 -4.73
CA VAL A 81 -3.38 -0.15 -5.47
C VAL A 81 -1.99 0.28 -5.00
N HIS A 82 -1.71 0.25 -3.69
CA HIS A 82 -0.56 0.96 -3.08
C HIS A 82 0.79 0.72 -3.77
N ASP A 83 1.02 -0.53 -4.20
CA ASP A 83 2.27 -0.98 -4.78
C ASP A 83 2.23 -1.22 -6.30
N ALA A 84 1.05 -1.18 -6.93
CA ALA A 84 0.87 -1.51 -8.34
C ALA A 84 1.70 -0.61 -9.27
N MET A 85 1.98 0.62 -8.85
CA MET A 85 2.72 1.60 -9.65
C MET A 85 4.24 1.48 -9.54
N LYS A 86 4.78 0.48 -8.83
CA LYS A 86 6.24 0.22 -8.77
C LYS A 86 6.84 0.01 -10.16
N CYS A 87 6.10 -0.60 -11.08
CA CYS A 87 6.51 -0.81 -12.47
C CYS A 87 6.74 0.49 -13.27
N LYS A 88 6.10 1.61 -12.85
CA LYS A 88 6.16 2.90 -13.53
C LYS A 88 7.26 3.83 -13.00
N VAL A 89 8.02 3.40 -11.99
CA VAL A 89 9.12 4.18 -11.42
C VAL A 89 10.34 4.16 -12.35
N GLN A 90 10.80 5.34 -12.75
CA GLN A 90 12.03 5.47 -13.53
C GLN A 90 13.24 5.43 -12.60
N HIS A 91 14.06 4.38 -12.71
CA HIS A 91 15.15 4.12 -11.75
C HIS A 91 16.32 5.11 -11.81
N TRP A 92 16.48 5.84 -12.92
CA TRP A 92 17.53 6.85 -13.10
C TRP A 92 17.13 8.24 -12.58
N LEU A 93 15.87 8.43 -12.18
CA LEU A 93 15.39 9.67 -11.57
C LEU A 93 15.27 9.51 -10.04
N PRO A 94 15.34 10.61 -9.27
CA PRO A 94 15.01 10.60 -7.86
C PRO A 94 13.63 9.97 -7.63
N ARG A 95 13.51 9.11 -6.62
CA ARG A 95 12.23 8.50 -6.21
C ARG A 95 11.48 9.47 -5.30
N THR A 96 11.06 10.59 -5.86
CA THR A 96 10.31 11.65 -5.15
C THR A 96 9.24 12.22 -6.06
N GLY A 97 8.23 12.86 -5.48
CA GLY A 97 7.12 13.47 -6.23
C GLY A 97 6.48 12.49 -7.22
N GLU A 98 6.24 12.95 -8.45
CA GLU A 98 5.60 12.19 -9.52
C GLU A 98 6.38 10.94 -9.98
N ASN A 99 7.65 10.79 -9.61
CA ASN A 99 8.41 9.56 -9.86
C ASN A 99 8.34 8.54 -8.71
N HIS A 100 7.67 8.87 -7.60
CA HIS A 100 7.46 7.96 -6.49
C HIS A 100 6.25 7.05 -6.74
N HIS A 101 6.40 5.74 -6.50
CA HIS A 101 5.31 4.78 -6.74
C HIS A 101 4.04 5.10 -5.95
N ALA A 102 4.16 5.48 -4.67
CA ALA A 102 3.00 5.82 -3.84
C ALA A 102 2.25 7.07 -4.35
N MET A 103 2.96 8.08 -4.87
CA MET A 103 2.31 9.24 -5.51
C MET A 103 1.58 8.82 -6.79
N ARG A 104 2.20 7.99 -7.63
CA ARG A 104 1.55 7.44 -8.82
C ARG A 104 0.33 6.59 -8.47
N ALA A 105 0.41 5.80 -7.41
CA ALA A 105 -0.68 4.97 -6.92
C ALA A 105 -1.86 5.83 -6.43
N ARG A 106 -1.58 6.93 -5.73
CA ARG A 106 -2.58 7.95 -5.40
C ARG A 106 -3.26 8.50 -6.66
N ARG A 107 -2.48 8.96 -7.66
CA ARG A 107 -3.02 9.50 -8.93
C ARG A 107 -3.89 8.50 -9.68
N PHE A 108 -3.51 7.23 -9.65
CA PHE A 108 -4.34 6.17 -10.20
C PHE A 108 -5.66 6.01 -9.42
N ALA A 109 -5.60 5.99 -8.08
CA ALA A 109 -6.77 5.84 -7.23
C ALA A 109 -7.78 7.00 -7.35
N GLU A 110 -7.34 8.21 -7.69
CA GLU A 110 -8.19 9.39 -7.92
C GLU A 110 -9.26 9.15 -9.01
N ALA A 111 -9.06 8.19 -9.92
CA ALA A 111 -10.08 7.81 -10.92
C ALA A 111 -11.22 6.95 -10.34
N TYR A 112 -11.04 6.39 -9.15
CA TYR A 112 -11.92 5.39 -8.54
C TYR A 112 -12.55 5.83 -7.22
N THR A 113 -11.94 6.81 -6.53
CA THR A 113 -12.41 7.36 -5.27
C THR A 113 -11.96 8.81 -5.12
N ASP A 114 -12.78 9.63 -4.47
CA ASP A 114 -12.48 10.99 -4.01
C ASP A 114 -12.22 11.04 -2.49
N ASP A 115 -12.27 9.88 -1.81
CA ASP A 115 -12.04 9.76 -0.38
C ASP A 115 -10.56 10.02 -0.02
N GLU A 116 -10.29 11.24 0.44
CA GLU A 116 -8.95 11.69 0.81
C GLU A 116 -8.28 10.82 1.88
N ARG A 117 -9.07 10.12 2.72
CA ARG A 117 -8.52 9.19 3.72
C ARG A 117 -7.79 8.04 3.02
N LEU A 118 -8.38 7.49 1.96
CA LEU A 118 -7.78 6.42 1.16
C LEU A 118 -6.61 6.93 0.34
N LEU A 119 -6.77 8.09 -0.31
CA LEU A 119 -5.73 8.69 -1.15
C LEU A 119 -4.48 9.04 -0.35
N ALA A 120 -4.64 9.64 0.83
CA ALA A 120 -3.53 9.95 1.73
C ALA A 120 -2.86 8.67 2.27
N THR A 121 -3.63 7.64 2.64
CA THR A 121 -3.06 6.36 3.07
C THR A 121 -2.24 5.71 1.97
N ILE A 122 -2.75 5.66 0.73
CA ILE A 122 -2.01 5.15 -0.43
C ILE A 122 -0.71 5.92 -0.65
N GLU A 123 -0.76 7.26 -0.63
CA GLU A 123 0.40 8.11 -0.91
C GLU A 123 1.49 8.01 0.17
N LEU A 124 1.09 7.88 1.43
CA LEU A 124 1.99 8.02 2.58
C LEU A 124 2.41 6.68 3.20
N HIS A 125 1.89 5.53 2.75
CA HIS A 125 2.06 4.25 3.42
C HIS A 125 3.52 3.86 3.72
N ASP A 126 4.47 4.16 2.83
CA ASP A 126 5.88 3.75 2.96
C ASP A 126 6.77 4.83 3.61
N ARG A 127 6.24 6.04 3.76
CA ARG A 127 6.97 7.19 4.33
C ARG A 127 7.42 6.96 5.78
N PRO A 128 6.64 6.32 6.68
CA PRO A 128 7.10 6.04 8.03
C PRO A 128 8.37 5.18 8.07
N TYR A 129 8.44 4.14 7.23
CA TYR A 129 9.64 3.31 7.10
C TYR A 129 10.84 4.12 6.60
N GLY A 130 10.61 5.07 5.67
CA GLY A 130 11.63 6.02 5.23
C GLY A 130 12.18 6.90 6.36
N ILE A 131 11.31 7.42 7.21
CA ILE A 131 11.69 8.26 8.37
C ILE A 131 12.47 7.42 9.39
N TRP A 132 11.94 6.26 9.78
CA TRP A 132 12.60 5.32 10.69
C TRP A 132 14.00 4.93 10.20
N ARG A 133 14.14 4.58 8.92
CA ARG A 133 15.44 4.15 8.37
C ARG A 133 16.50 5.26 8.48
N VAL A 134 16.11 6.51 8.28
CA VAL A 134 17.04 7.65 8.37
C VAL A 134 17.40 7.98 9.81
N SER A 135 16.48 7.80 10.77
CA SER A 135 16.76 8.03 12.19
C SER A 135 17.69 7.00 12.82
N ARG A 136 17.74 5.77 12.29
CA ARG A 136 18.72 4.75 12.67
C ARG A 136 20.15 5.07 12.20
N GLY A 137 20.33 6.07 11.32
CA GLY A 137 21.62 6.56 10.85
C GLY A 137 22.11 7.80 11.61
N ARG A 138 22.76 8.74 10.90
CA ARG A 138 23.12 10.09 11.44
C ARG A 138 22.05 11.15 11.14
N GLY A 139 20.81 10.74 10.91
CA GLY A 139 19.71 11.64 10.59
C GLY A 139 19.34 12.53 11.78
N GLY A 140 18.78 13.72 11.49
CA GLY A 140 18.13 14.55 12.51
C GLY A 140 16.89 13.88 13.12
N ASP A 141 16.27 14.54 14.08
CA ASP A 141 15.13 14.01 14.84
C ASP A 141 14.00 13.52 13.91
N PRO A 142 13.61 12.23 13.96
CA PRO A 142 12.50 11.72 13.16
C PRO A 142 11.13 12.30 13.54
N ARG A 143 10.99 12.85 14.76
CA ARG A 143 9.69 13.28 15.32
C ARG A 143 9.08 14.43 14.54
N ASP A 144 9.88 15.41 14.11
CA ASP A 144 9.40 16.54 13.32
C ASP A 144 8.91 16.08 11.93
N ARG A 145 9.64 15.14 11.31
CA ARG A 145 9.28 14.60 9.99
C ARG A 145 8.04 13.74 10.07
N LEU A 146 7.90 12.96 11.14
CA LEU A 146 6.71 12.18 11.41
C LEU A 146 5.53 13.12 11.72
N ALA A 147 5.73 14.21 12.46
CA ALA A 147 4.70 15.21 12.73
C ALA A 147 4.13 15.81 11.44
N ALA A 148 5.00 16.35 10.59
CA ALA A 148 4.60 16.95 9.33
C ALA A 148 3.96 15.94 8.37
N MET A 149 4.28 14.64 8.50
CA MET A 149 3.57 13.59 7.76
C MET A 149 2.17 13.34 8.35
N SER A 150 2.05 13.21 9.67
CA SER A 150 0.78 12.92 10.35
C SER A 150 -0.26 14.00 10.15
N GLU A 151 0.15 15.27 10.04
CA GLU A 151 -0.75 16.39 9.70
C GLU A 151 -1.45 16.23 8.34
N ARG A 152 -0.90 15.39 7.45
CA ARG A 152 -1.45 15.12 6.12
C ARG A 152 -2.35 13.88 6.09
N ILE A 153 -2.54 13.19 7.21
CA ILE A 153 -3.29 11.94 7.30
C ILE A 153 -4.66 12.24 7.94
N PRO A 154 -5.76 12.26 7.15
CA PRO A 154 -7.07 12.63 7.69
C PRO A 154 -7.68 11.53 8.58
N ASP A 155 -7.25 10.28 8.43
CA ASP A 155 -7.71 9.13 9.23
C ASP A 155 -6.49 8.35 9.76
N PRO A 156 -5.93 8.75 10.92
CA PRO A 156 -4.75 8.12 11.50
C PRO A 156 -4.96 6.64 11.83
N GLU A 157 -6.18 6.24 12.20
CA GLU A 157 -6.52 4.85 12.51
C GLU A 157 -6.46 3.98 11.27
N LEU A 158 -7.06 4.41 10.16
CA LEU A 158 -6.97 3.71 8.87
C LEU A 158 -5.52 3.59 8.40
N PHE A 159 -4.79 4.70 8.49
CA PHE A 159 -3.40 4.76 8.09
C PHE A 159 -2.55 3.76 8.87
N LEU A 160 -2.63 3.81 10.21
CA LEU A 160 -1.87 2.90 11.06
C LEU A 160 -2.27 1.45 10.80
N ARG A 161 -3.58 1.18 10.63
CA ARG A 161 -4.07 -0.16 10.34
C ARG A 161 -3.51 -0.70 9.02
N PHE A 162 -3.38 0.14 8.01
CA PHE A 162 -2.77 -0.24 6.74
C PHE A 162 -1.25 -0.43 6.85
N VAL A 163 -0.54 0.41 7.62
CA VAL A 163 0.90 0.24 7.88
C VAL A 163 1.17 -1.09 8.62
N GLU A 164 0.32 -1.45 9.57
CA GLU A 164 0.38 -2.77 10.22
C GLU A 164 0.12 -3.90 9.22
N LEU A 165 -0.85 -3.73 8.32
CA LEU A 165 -1.21 -4.73 7.32
C LEU A 165 -0.05 -4.96 6.35
N ASP A 166 0.49 -3.91 5.75
CA ASP A 166 1.64 -4.01 4.84
C ASP A 166 2.88 -4.52 5.57
N GLY A 167 3.08 -4.14 6.84
CA GLY A 167 4.17 -4.62 7.67
C GLY A 167 4.05 -6.09 8.13
N SER A 168 2.86 -6.70 8.04
CA SER A 168 2.59 -8.03 8.59
C SER A 168 3.08 -9.21 7.73
N THR A 169 3.63 -8.95 6.54
CA THR A 169 4.14 -10.01 5.65
C THR A 169 5.32 -10.74 6.28
N GLU A 170 5.34 -12.07 6.13
CA GLU A 170 6.37 -12.94 6.71
C GLU A 170 7.79 -12.50 6.31
N GLY A 171 8.67 -12.34 7.30
CA GLY A 171 10.07 -11.93 7.12
C GLY A 171 10.32 -10.42 7.10
N LYS A 172 9.30 -9.57 7.30
CA LYS A 172 9.49 -8.14 7.57
C LYS A 172 9.89 -7.91 9.04
N ASP A 173 10.75 -6.91 9.26
CA ASP A 173 11.15 -6.45 10.59
C ASP A 173 9.96 -5.75 11.27
N PRO A 174 9.56 -6.15 12.49
CA PRO A 174 8.46 -5.50 13.21
C PRO A 174 8.83 -4.12 13.78
N GLU A 175 10.13 -3.83 13.99
CA GLU A 175 10.61 -2.62 14.67
C GLU A 175 10.08 -1.31 14.04
N PRO A 176 10.02 -1.14 12.71
CA PRO A 176 9.46 0.06 12.09
C PRO A 176 7.97 0.26 12.38
N VAL A 177 7.18 -0.82 12.39
CA VAL A 177 5.73 -0.73 12.65
C VAL A 177 5.48 -0.36 14.11
N GLU A 178 6.21 -1.00 15.05
CA GLU A 178 6.14 -0.72 16.47
C GLU A 178 6.56 0.71 16.80
N TRP A 179 7.62 1.21 16.14
CA TRP A 179 8.06 2.59 16.27
C TRP A 179 6.98 3.58 15.84
N VAL A 180 6.39 3.40 14.65
CA VAL A 180 5.31 4.29 14.14
C VAL A 180 4.11 4.28 15.07
N ARG A 181 3.67 3.09 15.51
CA ARG A 181 2.56 2.95 16.46
C ARG A 181 2.82 3.76 17.72
N SER A 182 4.02 3.62 18.30
CA SER A 182 4.40 4.27 19.55
C SER A 182 4.42 5.79 19.42
N GLU A 183 4.93 6.31 18.31
CA GLU A 183 5.01 7.75 18.05
C GLU A 183 3.66 8.39 17.72
N LEU A 184 2.74 7.65 17.07
CA LEU A 184 1.37 8.12 16.83
C LEU A 184 0.52 8.08 18.10
N ALA A 185 0.66 7.05 18.94
CA ALA A 185 -0.09 6.92 20.20
C ALA A 185 0.25 8.01 21.22
N GLN A 186 1.53 8.40 21.33
CA GLN A 186 1.95 9.50 22.20
C GLN A 186 1.26 10.83 21.84
N ARG A 187 0.94 11.05 20.56
CA ARG A 187 0.29 12.29 20.10
C ARG A 187 -1.21 12.32 20.37
N THR A 188 -1.88 11.17 20.35
CA THR A 188 -3.31 11.10 20.69
C THR A 188 -3.58 11.24 22.19
N GLY A 189 -2.56 11.03 23.03
CA GLY A 189 -2.64 11.18 24.49
C GLY A 189 -2.22 12.55 25.03
N GLU A 190 -1.70 13.44 24.19
CA GLU A 190 -1.30 14.82 24.54
C GLU A 190 -2.39 15.87 24.22
N GLY A 191 -3.64 15.43 24.02
CA GLY A 191 -4.82 16.28 23.75
C GLY A 191 -5.66 16.59 24.98
#